data_AF-A0AB39Q8L0-F1
#
_entry.id   AF-A0AB39Q8L0-F1
#
_cell.length_a   1.000
_cell.length_b   1.000
_cell.length_c   1.000
_cell.angle_alpha   90.00
_cell.angle_beta   90.00
_cell.angle_gamma   90.00
#
_symmetry.space_group_name_H-M   'P 1'
#
loop_
_entity.id
_entity.type
_entity.pdbx_description
1 polymer ?
#
loop_
_entity_poly.entity_id
_entity_poly.type
_entity_poly.pdbx_seq_one_letter_code
_entity_poly.pdbx_strand_id
1 'polypeptide(L)'
;MVSIFISHSSRNDPLADEVRESVALALRDAGHTVEVDRDSLREGQEWCPALFRMMAECDAALVLLGRAALDSAWVRKEASILMWRRSLNPSLYVLPVLVGDVDTAMLKDKGFDDLRPLLAARTTYDGTEEDDEDEQPERDDGEYVAALTAAVTAQFSDLPDLSGLSDPMRAWLKVIAEYLRKVKDPRALVKFGIDVGIDPADQHQLEAQQGACHYVAHHLLGPVPRDQLPYAVDRLAPYLEEDPLRRLVVQLVPTWIDGDAARMLLPSPVLATKHVVALNAHAPDIAVQYVDRAMCLQFSRYNQREVGALPTGEHTVEELFAMCVEPVRQVSRNPKWLAPERYRAHAENYLHCLVLDVQGRRPALVGELVYRLHRTFPWLLVVLLTGDTAADGLNGHVAGLSVLPALTVDEEIRVHQLTEDLKELPDRHTGARKG
;
A
#
# COMPACT_ATOMS: atom_id res chain seq x y z
N MET A 1 15.96 -13.48 -16.58
CA MET A 1 15.74 -14.15 -15.29
C MET A 1 14.93 -13.19 -14.43
N VAL A 2 13.82 -13.64 -13.87
CA VAL A 2 12.83 -12.81 -13.14
C VAL A 2 12.64 -13.44 -11.77
N SER A 3 12.59 -12.64 -10.71
CA SER A 3 12.17 -13.12 -9.38
C SER A 3 10.64 -13.13 -9.28
N ILE A 4 10.06 -14.28 -8.95
CA ILE A 4 8.61 -14.50 -8.88
C ILE A 4 8.23 -14.90 -7.46
N PHE A 5 7.32 -14.13 -6.85
CA PHE A 5 6.71 -14.46 -5.57
C PHE A 5 5.37 -15.17 -5.77
N ILE A 6 5.12 -16.27 -5.05
CA ILE A 6 3.85 -17.01 -5.08
C ILE A 6 3.11 -16.85 -3.74
N SER A 7 2.07 -16.01 -3.75
CA SER A 7 1.09 -15.88 -2.67
C SER A 7 0.03 -16.97 -2.80
N HIS A 8 -0.25 -17.69 -1.70
CA HIS A 8 -1.21 -18.79 -1.69
C HIS A 8 -1.66 -19.11 -0.26
N SER A 9 -2.68 -19.95 -0.14
CA SER A 9 -2.95 -20.70 1.09
C SER A 9 -3.19 -22.16 0.73
N SER A 10 -2.35 -23.03 1.26
CA SER A 10 -2.39 -24.49 1.10
C SER A 10 -3.22 -25.18 2.19
N ARG A 11 -3.67 -24.42 3.20
CA ARG A 11 -4.22 -25.00 4.41
C ARG A 11 -5.50 -25.77 4.11
N ASN A 12 -5.41 -27.09 4.22
CA ASN A 12 -6.47 -28.04 3.91
C ASN A 12 -6.99 -27.93 2.46
N ASP A 13 -6.14 -27.53 1.51
CA ASP A 13 -6.48 -27.42 0.08
C ASP A 13 -5.44 -28.18 -0.77
N PRO A 14 -5.55 -29.52 -0.88
CA PRO A 14 -4.58 -30.36 -1.60
C PRO A 14 -4.42 -29.96 -3.07
N LEU A 15 -5.51 -29.54 -3.71
CA LEU A 15 -5.50 -29.11 -5.11
C LEU A 15 -4.67 -27.82 -5.28
N ALA A 16 -4.88 -26.83 -4.42
CA ALA A 16 -4.08 -25.60 -4.45
C ALA A 16 -2.59 -25.87 -4.17
N ASP A 17 -2.29 -26.84 -3.31
CA ASP A 17 -0.92 -27.28 -3.04
C ASP A 17 -0.25 -27.94 -4.25
N GLU A 18 -0.97 -28.82 -4.94
CA GLU A 18 -0.47 -29.50 -6.14
C GLU A 18 -0.23 -28.51 -7.28
N VAL A 19 -1.19 -27.61 -7.52
CA VAL A 19 -1.04 -26.51 -8.50
C VAL A 19 0.17 -25.66 -8.16
N ARG A 20 0.35 -25.30 -6.88
CA ARG A 20 1.48 -24.47 -6.44
C ARG A 20 2.82 -25.13 -6.70
N GLU A 21 3.01 -26.38 -6.30
CA GLU A 21 4.28 -27.08 -6.52
C GLU A 21 4.54 -27.31 -8.02
N SER A 22 3.50 -27.65 -8.79
CA SER A 22 3.59 -27.82 -10.25
C SER A 22 4.01 -26.52 -10.96
N VAL A 23 3.35 -25.40 -10.65
CA VAL A 23 3.68 -24.07 -11.18
C VAL A 23 5.09 -23.64 -10.75
N ALA A 24 5.44 -23.83 -9.47
CA ALA A 24 6.74 -23.43 -8.96
C ALA A 24 7.89 -24.22 -9.63
N LEU A 25 7.70 -25.51 -9.88
CA LEU A 25 8.65 -26.33 -10.61
C LEU A 25 8.79 -25.87 -12.06
N ALA A 26 7.67 -25.71 -12.77
CA ALA A 26 7.67 -25.29 -14.17
C ALA A 26 8.33 -23.92 -14.39
N LEU A 27 8.08 -22.95 -13.50
CA LEU A 27 8.71 -21.63 -13.55
C LEU A 27 10.23 -21.70 -13.26
N ARG A 28 10.67 -22.57 -12.36
CA ARG A 28 12.11 -22.80 -12.11
C ARG A 28 12.80 -23.46 -13.31
N ASP A 29 12.15 -24.44 -13.93
CA ASP A 29 12.65 -25.11 -15.13
C ASP A 29 12.74 -24.14 -16.32
N ALA A 30 11.87 -23.14 -16.37
CA ALA A 30 11.96 -22.02 -17.31
C ALA A 30 13.06 -20.98 -16.97
N GLY A 31 13.82 -21.18 -15.89
CA GLY A 31 14.96 -20.34 -15.51
C GLY A 31 14.63 -19.12 -14.65
N HIS A 32 13.44 -19.08 -14.02
CA HIS A 32 13.06 -18.04 -13.07
C HIS A 32 13.48 -18.38 -11.64
N THR A 33 13.64 -17.35 -10.80
CA THR A 33 13.80 -17.53 -9.36
C THR A 33 12.42 -17.51 -8.73
N VAL A 34 12.02 -18.60 -8.06
CA VAL A 34 10.67 -18.71 -7.49
C VAL A 34 10.74 -18.79 -5.98
N GLU A 35 10.19 -17.77 -5.34
CA GLU A 35 10.00 -17.65 -3.90
C GLU A 35 8.56 -18.01 -3.54
N VAL A 36 8.40 -18.97 -2.62
CA VAL A 36 7.10 -19.48 -2.19
C VAL A 36 7.02 -19.35 -0.68
N ASP A 37 5.88 -18.88 -0.17
CA ASP A 37 5.61 -18.86 1.27
C ASP A 37 5.45 -20.28 1.83
N ARG A 38 6.55 -20.95 2.14
CA ARG A 38 6.52 -22.31 2.70
C ARG A 38 6.32 -22.24 4.22
N ASP A 39 5.07 -22.26 4.64
CA ASP A 39 4.60 -22.60 6.00
C ASP A 39 5.18 -21.79 7.17
N SER A 40 5.72 -20.60 6.92
CA SER A 40 6.36 -19.77 7.97
C SER A 40 5.39 -19.22 9.01
N LEU A 41 4.08 -19.33 8.80
CA LEU A 41 3.07 -18.64 9.59
C LEU A 41 1.97 -19.57 10.08
N ARG A 42 1.94 -19.78 11.41
CA ARG A 42 0.82 -20.37 12.12
C ARG A 42 -0.19 -19.29 12.52
N GLU A 43 -1.46 -19.66 12.69
CA GLU A 43 -2.48 -18.75 13.21
C GLU A 43 -2.03 -18.09 14.52
N GLY A 44 -2.12 -16.76 14.58
CA GLY A 44 -1.70 -15.98 15.74
C GLY A 44 -0.22 -15.56 15.75
N GLN A 45 0.58 -15.93 14.74
CA GLN A 45 1.93 -15.39 14.59
C GLN A 45 1.91 -14.02 13.89
N GLU A 46 2.79 -13.13 14.34
CA GLU A 46 3.01 -11.84 13.70
C GLU A 46 3.68 -12.02 12.33
N TRP A 47 3.54 -11.00 11.49
CA TRP A 47 4.06 -10.98 10.12
C TRP A 47 5.54 -11.34 10.06
N CYS A 48 5.92 -12.38 9.31
CA CYS A 48 7.32 -12.73 9.10
C CYS A 48 7.96 -11.72 8.12
N PRO A 49 8.98 -10.96 8.53
CA PRO A 49 9.63 -9.98 7.64
C PRO A 49 10.34 -10.56 6.42
N ALA A 50 10.52 -11.89 6.35
CA ALA A 50 10.92 -12.56 5.12
C ALA A 50 9.87 -12.41 4.00
N LEU A 51 8.57 -12.46 4.31
CA LEU A 51 7.49 -12.34 3.32
C LEU A 51 7.42 -10.95 2.72
N PHE A 52 7.60 -9.93 3.56
CA PHE A 52 7.73 -8.55 3.08
C PHE A 52 8.92 -8.35 2.16
N ARG A 53 10.06 -8.99 2.45
CA ARG A 53 11.22 -8.94 1.56
C ARG A 53 10.87 -9.53 0.21
N MET A 54 10.33 -10.75 0.18
CA MET A 54 9.95 -11.43 -1.08
C MET A 54 8.96 -10.57 -1.90
N MET A 55 7.93 -10.01 -1.25
CA MET A 55 6.98 -9.11 -1.91
C MET A 55 7.58 -7.80 -2.40
N ALA A 56 8.56 -7.23 -1.72
CA ALA A 56 9.22 -5.97 -2.10
C ALA A 56 10.33 -6.17 -3.15
N GLU A 57 10.93 -7.36 -3.21
CA GLU A 57 12.07 -7.69 -4.06
C GLU A 57 11.70 -8.51 -5.31
N CYS A 58 10.52 -9.12 -5.36
CA CYS A 58 10.06 -9.82 -6.56
C CYS A 58 9.87 -8.85 -7.75
N ASP A 59 10.04 -9.36 -8.97
CA ASP A 59 9.81 -8.62 -10.21
C ASP A 59 8.43 -8.95 -10.80
N ALA A 60 7.89 -10.11 -10.42
CA ALA A 60 6.51 -10.52 -10.69
C ALA A 60 5.93 -11.26 -9.49
N ALA A 61 4.61 -11.30 -9.40
CA ALA A 61 3.89 -12.03 -8.37
C ALA A 61 2.73 -12.83 -8.95
N LEU A 62 2.47 -13.96 -8.33
CA LEU A 62 1.40 -14.88 -8.66
C LEU A 62 0.56 -15.08 -7.40
N VAL A 63 -0.76 -14.90 -7.51
CA VAL A 63 -1.69 -15.03 -6.40
C VAL A 63 -2.62 -16.21 -6.68
N LEU A 64 -2.36 -17.35 -6.04
CA LEU A 64 -3.19 -18.55 -6.13
C LEU A 64 -4.43 -18.41 -5.25
N LEU A 65 -5.59 -18.38 -5.89
CA LEU A 65 -6.89 -18.14 -5.27
C LEU A 65 -7.72 -19.44 -5.34
N GLY A 66 -7.42 -20.37 -4.43
CA GLY A 66 -8.29 -21.49 -4.07
C GLY A 66 -9.24 -21.11 -2.93
N ARG A 67 -10.09 -22.05 -2.48
CA ARG A 67 -11.07 -21.79 -1.41
C ARG A 67 -10.41 -21.37 -0.10
N ALA A 68 -9.33 -22.06 0.30
CA ALA A 68 -8.59 -21.70 1.50
C ALA A 68 -7.96 -20.29 1.42
N ALA A 69 -7.46 -19.91 0.23
CA ALA A 69 -6.84 -18.61 0.00
C ALA A 69 -7.85 -17.46 0.13
N LEU A 70 -9.10 -17.66 -0.30
CA LEU A 70 -10.16 -16.65 -0.20
C LEU A 70 -10.53 -16.30 1.25
N ASP A 71 -10.43 -17.27 2.15
CA ASP A 71 -10.68 -17.08 3.58
C ASP A 71 -9.42 -16.65 4.35
N SER A 72 -8.26 -16.64 3.68
CA SER A 72 -6.99 -16.27 4.28
C SER A 72 -6.84 -14.74 4.34
N ALA A 73 -6.92 -14.19 5.57
CA ALA A 73 -6.55 -12.80 5.83
C ALA A 73 -5.10 -12.50 5.42
N TRP A 74 -4.24 -13.53 5.45
CA TRP A 74 -2.84 -13.42 5.04
C TRP A 74 -2.71 -13.15 3.54
N VAL A 75 -3.29 -14.01 2.70
CA VAL A 75 -3.26 -13.87 1.23
C VAL A 75 -3.87 -12.54 0.80
N ARG A 76 -4.95 -12.10 1.48
CA ARG A 76 -5.57 -10.80 1.22
C ARG A 76 -4.60 -9.64 1.41
N LYS A 77 -3.84 -9.67 2.51
CA LYS A 77 -2.89 -8.61 2.84
C LYS A 77 -1.68 -8.61 1.92
N GLU A 78 -1.18 -9.79 1.53
CA GLU A 78 -0.13 -9.91 0.49
C GLU A 78 -0.59 -9.35 -0.86
N ALA A 79 -1.79 -9.74 -1.31
CA ALA A 79 -2.38 -9.21 -2.53
C ALA A 79 -2.51 -7.69 -2.47
N SER A 80 -2.90 -7.12 -1.33
CA SER A 80 -2.98 -5.67 -1.16
C SER A 80 -1.62 -4.96 -1.28
N ILE A 81 -0.55 -5.49 -0.67
CA ILE A 81 0.82 -4.94 -0.86
C ILE A 81 1.25 -5.03 -2.32
N LEU A 82 1.04 -6.17 -2.97
CA LEU A 82 1.40 -6.37 -4.38
C LEU A 82 0.66 -5.37 -5.27
N MET A 83 -0.63 -5.15 -5.00
CA MET A 83 -1.44 -4.16 -5.73
C MET A 83 -1.05 -2.72 -5.40
N TRP A 84 -0.59 -2.43 -4.18
CA TRP A 84 -0.02 -1.13 -3.83
C TRP A 84 1.24 -0.86 -4.65
N ARG A 85 2.17 -1.82 -4.64
CA ARG A 85 3.42 -1.73 -5.38
C ARG A 85 3.17 -1.62 -6.88
N ARG A 86 2.20 -2.35 -7.43
CA ARG A 86 1.76 -2.25 -8.84
C ARG A 86 1.15 -0.88 -9.19
N SER A 87 0.41 -0.26 -8.27
CA SER A 87 -0.16 1.08 -8.48
C SER A 87 0.93 2.16 -8.61
N LEU A 88 2.08 1.95 -7.97
CA LEU A 88 3.25 2.82 -8.05
C LEU A 88 4.23 2.45 -9.18
N ASN A 89 4.24 1.17 -9.54
CA ASN A 89 5.05 0.60 -10.61
C ASN A 89 4.17 -0.28 -11.51
N PRO A 90 3.56 0.29 -12.57
CA PRO A 90 2.72 -0.47 -13.50
C PRO A 90 3.43 -1.66 -14.18
N SER A 91 4.76 -1.66 -14.17
CA SER A 91 5.60 -2.72 -14.73
C SER A 91 5.68 -3.96 -13.84
N LEU A 92 5.30 -3.88 -12.56
CA LEU A 92 5.20 -5.04 -11.68
C LEU A 92 4.09 -5.96 -12.19
N TYR A 93 4.46 -7.14 -12.69
CA TYR A 93 3.50 -8.11 -13.19
C TYR A 93 2.83 -8.86 -12.03
N VAL A 94 1.51 -8.80 -11.92
CA VAL A 94 0.72 -9.53 -10.91
C VAL A 94 -0.30 -10.39 -11.66
N LEU A 95 -0.24 -11.71 -11.46
CA LEU A 95 -1.17 -12.66 -12.07
C LEU A 95 -2.04 -13.33 -10.99
N PRO A 96 -3.34 -12.99 -10.91
CA PRO A 96 -4.30 -13.81 -10.17
C PRO A 96 -4.51 -15.14 -10.89
N VAL A 97 -4.58 -16.24 -10.15
CA VAL A 97 -4.85 -17.58 -10.67
C VAL A 97 -6.00 -18.17 -9.89
N LEU A 98 -7.10 -18.49 -10.55
CA LEU A 98 -8.26 -19.11 -9.89
C LEU A 98 -8.07 -20.63 -9.90
N VAL A 99 -8.19 -21.25 -8.72
CA VAL A 99 -7.97 -22.68 -8.55
C VAL A 99 -9.29 -23.37 -8.16
N GLY A 100 -9.60 -24.46 -8.85
CA GLY A 100 -10.80 -25.26 -8.62
C GLY A 100 -12.04 -24.55 -9.14
N ASP A 101 -13.05 -24.49 -8.29
CA ASP A 101 -14.36 -23.89 -8.58
C ASP A 101 -14.44 -22.39 -8.24
N VAL A 102 -13.32 -21.76 -7.88
CA VAL A 102 -13.27 -20.32 -7.58
C VAL A 102 -13.51 -19.49 -8.83
N ASP A 103 -14.43 -18.53 -8.73
CA ASP A 103 -14.73 -17.58 -9.79
C ASP A 103 -14.45 -16.11 -9.41
N THR A 104 -14.59 -15.22 -10.40
CA THR A 104 -14.38 -13.78 -10.22
C THR A 104 -15.40 -13.08 -9.33
N ALA A 105 -16.60 -13.66 -9.15
CA ALA A 105 -17.62 -13.10 -8.27
C ALA A 105 -17.23 -13.31 -6.80
N MET A 106 -16.73 -14.50 -6.47
CA MET A 106 -16.25 -14.85 -5.13
C MET A 106 -15.13 -13.92 -4.64
N LEU A 107 -14.28 -13.42 -5.55
CA LEU A 107 -13.20 -12.47 -5.20
C LEU A 107 -13.74 -11.20 -4.54
N LYS A 108 -14.84 -10.65 -5.05
CA LYS A 108 -15.45 -9.44 -4.52
C LYS A 108 -15.94 -9.68 -3.09
N ASP A 109 -16.68 -10.76 -2.89
CA ASP A 109 -17.31 -11.08 -1.61
C ASP A 109 -16.27 -11.39 -0.51
N LYS A 110 -15.08 -11.83 -0.92
CA LYS A 110 -13.97 -12.19 -0.04
C LYS A 110 -12.91 -11.09 0.11
N GLY A 111 -13.16 -9.90 -0.42
CA GLY A 111 -12.31 -8.72 -0.23
C GLY A 111 -11.05 -8.68 -1.11
N PHE A 112 -11.07 -9.33 -2.28
CA PHE A 112 -10.02 -9.31 -3.30
C PHE A 112 -10.41 -8.42 -4.50
N ASP A 113 -11.17 -7.35 -4.26
CA ASP A 113 -11.72 -6.49 -5.32
C ASP A 113 -10.62 -5.90 -6.22
N ASP A 114 -9.44 -5.65 -5.66
CA ASP A 114 -8.29 -5.09 -6.37
C ASP A 114 -7.67 -6.00 -7.42
N LEU A 115 -7.88 -7.30 -7.34
CA LEU A 115 -7.39 -8.26 -8.33
C LEU A 115 -8.35 -8.40 -9.51
N ARG A 116 -9.62 -8.03 -9.36
CA ARG A 116 -10.66 -8.16 -10.40
C ARG A 116 -10.38 -7.40 -11.69
N PRO A 117 -9.71 -6.23 -11.69
CA PRO A 117 -9.37 -5.55 -12.92
C PRO A 117 -8.25 -6.26 -13.72
N LEU A 118 -7.59 -7.26 -13.14
CA LEU A 118 -6.57 -8.06 -13.80
C LEU A 118 -7.21 -9.30 -14.44
N LEU A 119 -6.71 -9.71 -15.61
CA LEU A 119 -7.12 -10.97 -16.22
C LEU A 119 -6.54 -12.13 -15.40
N ALA A 120 -7.41 -12.91 -14.79
CA ALA A 120 -6.98 -14.09 -14.03
C ALA A 120 -6.70 -15.28 -14.96
N ALA A 121 -5.63 -16.02 -14.68
CA ALA A 121 -5.41 -17.33 -15.28
C ALA A 121 -6.41 -18.32 -14.69
N ARG A 122 -7.07 -19.11 -15.55
CA ARG A 122 -8.00 -20.17 -15.15
C ARG A 122 -8.09 -21.22 -16.25
N THR A 123 -8.43 -22.44 -15.83
CA THR A 123 -8.80 -23.55 -16.72
C THR A 123 -10.17 -24.05 -16.27
N THR A 124 -10.93 -24.68 -17.16
CA THR A 124 -12.19 -25.35 -16.79
C THR A 124 -11.89 -26.45 -15.79
N TYR A 125 -12.54 -26.37 -14.63
CA TYR A 125 -12.52 -27.40 -13.60
C TYR A 125 -13.85 -28.14 -13.65
N ASP A 126 -13.84 -29.42 -14.03
CA ASP A 126 -15.04 -30.24 -14.22
C ASP A 126 -15.38 -31.04 -12.95
N GLY A 127 -15.13 -30.44 -11.78
CA GLY A 127 -15.44 -31.04 -10.49
C GLY A 127 -16.93 -31.02 -10.23
N THR A 128 -17.70 -31.95 -10.82
CA THR A 128 -19.07 -32.21 -10.38
C THR A 128 -19.04 -32.77 -8.96
N GLU A 129 -19.75 -32.10 -8.04
CA GLU A 129 -20.21 -32.70 -6.79
C GLU A 129 -21.26 -33.76 -7.17
N GLU A 130 -20.83 -35.01 -7.37
CA GLU A 130 -21.77 -36.14 -7.33
C GLU A 130 -22.06 -36.43 -5.84
N ASP A 131 -23.27 -36.07 -5.40
CA ASP A 131 -23.85 -36.29 -4.07
C ASP A 131 -24.06 -37.78 -3.69
N ASP A 132 -23.30 -38.71 -4.28
CA ASP A 132 -23.44 -40.14 -3.99
C ASP A 132 -22.37 -40.59 -2.98
N GLU A 133 -22.81 -40.75 -1.72
CA GLU A 133 -22.00 -40.99 -0.51
C GLU A 133 -21.15 -42.30 -0.50
N ASP A 134 -21.22 -43.16 -1.52
CA ASP A 134 -20.74 -44.55 -1.36
C ASP A 134 -19.49 -44.97 -2.16
N GLU A 135 -19.00 -44.22 -3.14
CA GLU A 135 -17.69 -44.50 -3.76
C GLU A 135 -17.05 -43.18 -4.21
N GLN A 136 -16.04 -42.68 -3.48
CA GLN A 136 -15.20 -41.60 -3.99
C GLN A 136 -14.20 -42.22 -4.98
N PRO A 137 -14.38 -42.08 -6.32
CA PRO A 137 -13.30 -42.40 -7.23
C PRO A 137 -12.10 -41.51 -6.88
N GLU A 138 -10.89 -42.08 -6.91
CA GLU A 138 -9.65 -41.29 -6.83
C GLU A 138 -9.72 -40.18 -7.89
N ARG A 139 -9.88 -38.93 -7.46
CA ARG A 139 -9.90 -37.76 -8.35
C ARG A 139 -8.55 -37.67 -9.05
N ASP A 140 -8.53 -37.86 -10.37
CA ASP A 140 -7.38 -37.58 -11.21
C ASP A 140 -7.41 -36.10 -11.63
N ASP A 141 -7.05 -35.22 -10.68
CA ASP A 141 -6.92 -33.78 -10.94
C ASP A 141 -5.70 -33.44 -11.80
N GLY A 142 -4.89 -34.44 -12.20
CA GLY A 142 -3.61 -34.27 -12.87
C GLY A 142 -3.70 -33.55 -14.23
N GLU A 143 -4.73 -33.83 -15.02
CA GLU A 143 -4.94 -33.13 -16.31
C GLU A 143 -5.26 -31.64 -16.10
N TYR A 144 -6.11 -31.33 -15.11
CA TYR A 144 -6.45 -29.96 -14.74
C TYR A 144 -5.21 -29.20 -14.24
N VAL A 145 -4.44 -29.80 -13.31
CA VAL A 145 -3.21 -29.21 -12.78
C VAL A 145 -2.21 -28.94 -13.91
N ALA A 146 -1.98 -29.92 -14.79
CA ALA A 146 -1.06 -29.75 -15.92
C ALA A 146 -1.51 -28.63 -16.88
N ALA A 147 -2.80 -28.56 -17.20
CA ALA A 147 -3.35 -27.53 -18.07
C ALA A 147 -3.25 -26.13 -17.45
N LEU A 148 -3.58 -25.98 -16.17
CA LEU A 148 -3.45 -24.71 -15.46
C LEU A 148 -1.99 -24.27 -15.33
N THR A 149 -1.08 -25.20 -14.99
CA THR A 149 0.36 -24.93 -14.93
C THR A 149 0.88 -24.44 -16.28
N ALA A 150 0.52 -25.11 -17.38
CA ALA A 150 0.92 -24.67 -18.72
C ALA A 150 0.38 -23.27 -19.07
N ALA A 151 -0.89 -22.99 -18.73
CA ALA A 151 -1.50 -21.68 -18.96
C ALA A 151 -0.81 -20.58 -18.16
N VAL A 152 -0.45 -20.84 -16.90
CA VAL A 152 0.29 -19.93 -16.04
C VAL A 152 1.70 -19.70 -16.59
N THR A 153 2.48 -20.74 -16.84
CA THR A 153 3.87 -20.63 -17.31
C THR A 153 3.96 -19.86 -18.63
N ALA A 154 3.00 -20.03 -19.53
CA ALA A 154 2.93 -19.28 -20.80
C ALA A 154 2.79 -17.75 -20.59
N GLN A 155 2.21 -17.29 -19.48
CA GLN A 155 2.14 -15.86 -19.18
C GLN A 155 3.49 -15.27 -18.76
N PHE A 156 4.45 -16.10 -18.32
CA PHE A 156 5.75 -15.64 -17.82
C PHE A 156 6.88 -15.74 -18.86
N SER A 157 6.66 -16.43 -19.99
CA SER A 157 7.66 -16.59 -21.06
C SER A 157 7.99 -15.27 -21.76
N ASP A 158 7.05 -14.34 -21.82
CA ASP A 158 7.16 -13.08 -22.57
C ASP A 158 7.34 -11.85 -21.67
N LEU A 159 7.69 -12.04 -20.39
CA LEU A 159 7.87 -10.90 -19.49
C LEU A 159 9.06 -10.05 -19.94
N PRO A 160 8.87 -8.72 -20.08
CA PRO A 160 9.96 -7.83 -20.42
C PRO A 160 11.03 -7.87 -19.33
N ASP A 161 12.27 -7.52 -19.68
CA ASP A 161 13.30 -7.31 -18.68
C ASP A 161 12.93 -6.10 -17.82
N LEU A 162 12.54 -6.37 -16.57
CA LEU A 162 12.15 -5.35 -15.59
C LEU A 162 13.36 -4.78 -14.85
N SER A 163 14.58 -5.31 -15.10
CA SER A 163 15.80 -4.84 -14.46
C SER A 163 16.15 -3.42 -14.94
N GLY A 164 15.92 -2.44 -14.08
CA GLY A 164 16.18 -1.02 -14.36
C GLY A 164 14.95 -0.12 -14.33
N LEU A 165 13.75 -0.67 -14.23
CA LEU A 165 12.55 0.14 -14.00
C LEU A 165 12.51 0.64 -12.55
N SER A 166 12.13 1.91 -12.39
CA SER A 166 12.09 2.57 -11.08
C SER A 166 10.90 2.03 -10.28
N ASP A 167 11.21 1.25 -9.24
CA ASP A 167 10.27 0.79 -8.23
C ASP A 167 10.27 1.74 -7.02
N PRO A 168 9.17 2.48 -6.80
CA PRO A 168 9.07 3.43 -5.70
C PRO A 168 9.20 2.83 -4.31
N MET A 169 8.53 1.70 -4.08
CA MET A 169 8.51 1.06 -2.78
C MET A 169 9.89 0.48 -2.47
N ARG A 170 10.52 -0.23 -3.42
CA ARG A 170 11.88 -0.76 -3.24
C ARG A 170 12.90 0.35 -3.02
N ALA A 171 12.79 1.47 -3.74
CA ALA A 171 13.66 2.63 -3.53
C ALA A 171 13.51 3.24 -2.14
N TRP A 172 12.28 3.38 -1.65
CA TRP A 172 11.99 3.90 -0.33
C TRP A 172 12.54 3.01 0.80
N LEU A 173 12.30 1.69 0.71
CA LEU A 173 12.82 0.72 1.67
C LEU A 173 14.35 0.70 1.70
N LYS A 174 14.99 0.84 0.53
CA LYS A 174 16.44 0.97 0.42
C LYS A 174 16.96 2.22 1.15
N VAL A 175 16.28 3.35 1.04
CA VAL A 175 16.64 4.58 1.76
C VAL A 175 16.57 4.39 3.27
N ILE A 176 15.50 3.75 3.78
CA ILE A 176 15.40 3.40 5.20
C ILE A 176 16.56 2.50 5.62
N ALA A 177 16.80 1.42 4.88
CA ALA A 177 17.87 0.47 5.17
C ALA A 177 19.26 1.14 5.13
N GLU A 178 19.49 2.11 4.25
CA GLU A 178 20.72 2.90 4.18
C GLU A 178 20.93 3.77 5.43
N TYR A 179 19.88 4.38 5.97
CA TYR A 179 19.99 5.11 7.24
C TYR A 179 20.19 4.18 8.43
N LEU A 180 19.47 3.05 8.48
CA LEU A 180 19.64 2.04 9.54
C LEU A 180 21.05 1.42 9.51
N ARG A 181 21.69 1.29 8.35
CA ARG A 181 23.08 0.81 8.22
C ARG A 181 24.11 1.73 8.88
N LYS A 182 23.76 3.00 9.10
CA LYS A 182 24.64 3.97 9.77
C LYS A 182 24.62 3.86 11.29
N VAL A 183 23.78 2.99 11.86
CA VAL A 183 23.71 2.72 13.30
C VAL A 183 25.02 2.06 13.74
N LYS A 184 25.73 2.71 14.67
CA LYS A 184 27.06 2.27 15.11
C LYS A 184 27.05 1.01 15.98
N ASP A 185 25.94 0.73 16.65
CA ASP A 185 25.77 -0.46 17.52
C ASP A 185 24.73 -1.42 16.94
N PRO A 186 25.14 -2.62 16.47
CA PRO A 186 24.21 -3.64 15.97
C PRO A 186 23.15 -4.06 16.99
N ARG A 187 23.45 -4.00 18.30
CA ARG A 187 22.48 -4.36 19.36
C ARG A 187 21.33 -3.37 19.42
N ALA A 188 21.59 -2.10 19.12
CA ALA A 188 20.56 -1.08 19.04
C ALA A 188 19.61 -1.33 17.86
N LEU A 189 20.12 -1.84 16.73
CA LEU A 189 19.30 -2.24 15.58
C LEU A 189 18.41 -3.46 15.90
N VAL A 190 18.95 -4.48 16.57
CA VAL A 190 18.15 -5.65 17.02
C VAL A 190 17.03 -5.18 17.95
N LYS A 191 17.36 -4.33 18.92
CA LYS A 191 16.38 -3.79 19.85
C LYS A 191 15.31 -2.97 19.14
N PHE A 192 15.71 -2.09 18.21
CA PHE A 192 14.78 -1.34 17.37
C PHE A 192 13.83 -2.28 16.61
N GLY A 193 14.35 -3.36 16.02
CA GLY A 193 13.55 -4.36 15.32
C GLY A 193 12.45 -4.97 16.21
N ILE A 194 12.83 -5.42 17.41
CA ILE A 194 11.88 -5.96 18.39
C ILE A 194 10.83 -4.90 18.78
N ASP A 195 11.28 -3.66 18.99
CA ASP A 195 10.42 -2.55 19.40
C ASP A 195 9.43 -2.10 18.33
N VAL A 196 9.68 -2.41 17.05
CA VAL A 196 8.71 -2.14 15.97
C VAL A 196 7.84 -3.37 15.66
N GLY A 197 7.90 -4.40 16.50
CA GLY A 197 7.06 -5.59 16.41
C GLY A 197 7.62 -6.71 15.53
N ILE A 198 8.95 -6.83 15.41
CA ILE A 198 9.56 -8.03 14.83
C ILE A 198 9.59 -9.12 15.92
N ASP A 199 9.04 -10.29 15.60
CA ASP A 199 8.96 -11.42 16.53
C ASP A 199 10.37 -11.81 17.05
N PRO A 200 10.56 -12.01 18.36
CA PRO A 200 11.83 -12.52 18.90
C PRO A 200 12.33 -13.82 18.26
N ALA A 201 11.46 -14.67 17.72
CA ALA A 201 11.84 -15.86 16.96
C ALA A 201 12.68 -15.52 15.71
N ASP A 202 12.45 -14.34 15.14
CA ASP A 202 13.14 -13.81 13.98
C ASP A 202 14.40 -13.00 14.33
N GLN A 203 14.82 -12.98 15.60
CA GLN A 203 16.02 -12.26 16.05
C GLN A 203 17.28 -12.67 15.27
N HIS A 204 17.38 -13.92 14.82
CA HIS A 204 18.49 -14.39 13.99
C HIS A 204 18.65 -13.61 12.67
N GLN A 205 17.56 -13.08 12.10
CA GLN A 205 17.59 -12.21 10.92
C GLN A 205 18.11 -10.81 11.24
N LEU A 206 17.84 -10.32 12.45
CA LEU A 206 18.33 -9.04 12.95
C LEU A 206 19.83 -9.08 13.31
N GLU A 207 20.30 -10.25 13.75
CA GLU A 207 21.70 -10.50 14.08
C GLU A 207 22.57 -10.80 12.84
N ALA A 208 21.94 -11.12 11.71
CA ALA A 208 22.64 -11.34 10.46
C ALA A 208 23.38 -10.06 10.02
N GLN A 209 24.71 -10.14 9.93
CA GLN A 209 25.55 -8.99 9.51
C GLN A 209 25.17 -8.45 8.13
N GLN A 210 24.65 -9.32 7.25
CA GLN A 210 24.15 -8.94 5.94
C GLN A 210 22.62 -9.02 5.94
N GLY A 211 21.96 -7.93 5.56
CA GLY A 211 20.52 -7.91 5.32
C GLY A 211 19.64 -7.40 6.46
N ALA A 212 20.12 -7.38 7.72
CA ALA A 212 19.31 -6.94 8.88
C ALA A 212 18.62 -5.58 8.68
N CYS A 213 19.31 -4.57 8.12
CA CYS A 213 18.70 -3.25 7.89
C CYS A 213 17.58 -3.30 6.83
N HIS A 214 17.72 -4.13 5.80
CA HIS A 214 16.66 -4.32 4.79
C HIS A 214 15.49 -5.07 5.41
N TYR A 215 15.77 -6.11 6.19
CA TYR A 215 14.76 -6.87 6.91
C TYR A 215 13.88 -5.98 7.80
N VAL A 216 14.51 -5.10 8.60
CA VAL A 216 13.80 -4.10 9.38
C VAL A 216 13.02 -3.12 8.49
N ALA A 217 13.62 -2.64 7.40
CA ALA A 217 12.91 -1.74 6.48
C ALA A 217 11.66 -2.40 5.88
N HIS A 218 11.74 -3.66 5.48
CA HIS A 218 10.63 -4.45 4.95
C HIS A 218 9.49 -4.59 5.96
N HIS A 219 9.80 -4.79 7.25
CA HIS A 219 8.79 -4.83 8.31
C HIS A 219 7.93 -3.55 8.39
N LEU A 220 8.52 -2.39 8.07
CA LEU A 220 7.84 -1.08 8.06
C LEU A 220 6.86 -0.90 6.88
N LEU A 221 6.74 -1.88 5.98
CA LEU A 221 5.60 -1.96 5.06
C LEU A 221 4.30 -2.27 5.81
N GLY A 222 4.38 -2.90 6.97
CA GLY A 222 3.24 -3.12 7.86
C GLY A 222 2.94 -1.91 8.74
N PRO A 223 1.80 -1.91 9.43
CA PRO A 223 1.52 -0.93 10.45
C PRO A 223 2.45 -1.14 11.64
N VAL A 224 3.19 -0.09 12.02
CA VAL A 224 3.96 -0.07 13.27
C VAL A 224 3.08 0.46 14.41
N PRO A 225 3.08 -0.16 15.60
CA PRO A 225 2.37 0.37 16.75
C PRO A 225 2.77 1.83 17.04
N ARG A 226 1.76 2.72 17.06
CA ARG A 226 1.94 4.19 17.14
C ARG A 226 2.72 4.64 18.37
N ASP A 227 2.52 3.94 19.48
CA ASP A 227 3.14 4.20 20.78
C ASP A 227 4.59 3.69 20.88
N GLN A 228 4.95 2.70 20.08
CA GLN A 228 6.28 2.09 20.14
C GLN A 228 7.30 2.79 19.24
N LEU A 229 6.87 3.38 18.13
CA LEU A 229 7.79 3.96 17.15
C LEU A 229 8.68 5.11 17.71
N PRO A 230 8.16 6.12 18.45
CA PRO A 230 9.01 7.16 19.04
C PRO A 230 10.05 6.57 19.98
N TYR A 231 9.63 5.59 20.79
CA TYR A 231 10.49 4.94 21.75
C TYR A 231 11.57 4.09 21.09
N ALA A 232 11.23 3.36 20.02
CA ALA A 232 12.19 2.61 19.22
C ALA A 232 13.25 3.54 18.61
N VAL A 233 12.83 4.67 18.01
CA VAL A 233 13.74 5.64 17.39
C VAL A 233 14.61 6.34 18.45
N ASP A 234 14.06 6.70 19.61
CA ASP A 234 14.82 7.29 20.71
C ASP A 234 15.95 6.37 21.19
N ARG A 235 15.72 5.06 21.27
CA ARG A 235 16.75 4.08 21.62
C ARG A 235 17.84 3.93 20.56
N LEU A 236 17.52 4.20 19.31
CA LEU A 236 18.44 4.13 18.18
C LEU A 236 19.24 5.43 18.01
N ALA A 237 18.69 6.58 18.44
CA ALA A 237 19.24 7.92 18.25
C ALA A 237 20.68 8.12 18.79
N PRO A 238 21.09 7.62 19.98
CA PRO A 238 22.48 7.76 20.46
C PRO A 238 23.54 7.12 19.56
N TYR A 239 23.11 6.21 18.68
CA TYR A 239 23.98 5.43 17.80
C TYR A 239 23.96 5.93 16.35
N LEU A 240 23.23 7.01 16.07
CA LEU A 240 23.19 7.70 14.79
C LEU A 240 23.76 9.12 14.89
N GLU A 241 24.23 9.63 13.77
CA GLU A 241 24.54 11.05 13.62
C GLU A 241 23.26 11.86 13.37
N GLU A 242 23.29 13.18 13.63
CA GLU A 242 22.11 14.05 13.57
C GLU A 242 21.42 14.03 12.20
N ASP A 243 22.15 14.25 11.10
CA ASP A 243 21.55 14.29 9.76
C ASP A 243 20.93 12.93 9.38
N PRO A 244 21.63 11.78 9.50
CA PRO A 244 21.00 10.47 9.32
C PRO A 244 19.75 10.24 10.18
N LEU A 245 19.76 10.63 11.45
CA LEU A 245 18.61 10.49 12.35
C LEU A 245 17.43 11.34 11.87
N ARG A 246 17.67 12.62 11.55
CA ARG A 246 16.64 13.54 11.05
C ARG A 246 16.03 13.03 9.74
N ARG A 247 16.86 12.49 8.84
CA ARG A 247 16.39 11.91 7.58
C ARG A 247 15.62 10.61 7.78
N LEU A 248 16.07 9.75 8.68
CA LEU A 248 15.36 8.52 9.04
C LEU A 248 13.97 8.84 9.62
N VAL A 249 13.88 9.80 10.55
CA VAL A 249 12.61 10.27 11.11
C VAL A 249 11.61 10.64 10.01
N VAL A 250 12.04 11.41 9.00
CA VAL A 250 11.17 11.74 7.85
C VAL A 250 10.66 10.49 7.13
N GLN A 251 11.47 9.44 7.02
CA GLN A 251 11.02 8.17 6.41
C GLN A 251 10.05 7.38 7.29
N LEU A 252 10.18 7.50 8.61
CA LEU A 252 9.41 6.71 9.58
C LEU A 252 8.07 7.34 9.95
N VAL A 253 7.92 8.67 9.88
CA VAL A 253 6.65 9.34 10.21
C VAL A 253 5.44 8.71 9.54
N PRO A 254 5.40 8.41 8.22
CA PRO A 254 4.20 7.83 7.61
C PRO A 254 3.98 6.33 7.90
N THR A 255 4.88 5.61 8.60
CA THR A 255 4.79 4.14 8.73
C THR A 255 3.74 3.67 9.75
N TRP A 256 3.17 4.57 10.54
CA TRP A 256 2.01 4.22 11.37
C TRP A 256 0.73 4.00 10.55
N ILE A 257 0.71 4.51 9.32
CA ILE A 257 -0.43 4.37 8.41
C ILE A 257 -0.36 2.99 7.77
N ASP A 258 -1.47 2.27 7.91
CA ASP A 258 -1.66 0.98 7.28
C ASP A 258 -1.52 1.09 5.75
N GLY A 259 -0.79 0.15 5.15
CA GLY A 259 -0.51 0.17 3.72
C GLY A 259 -1.77 0.07 2.86
N ASP A 260 -2.78 -0.67 3.32
CA ASP A 260 -4.05 -0.85 2.59
C ASP A 260 -4.83 0.46 2.57
N ALA A 261 -4.88 1.14 3.73
CA ALA A 261 -5.50 2.46 3.86
C ALA A 261 -4.77 3.51 2.99
N ALA A 262 -3.44 3.52 3.00
CA ALA A 262 -2.67 4.44 2.16
C ALA A 262 -2.87 4.17 0.65
N ARG A 263 -2.93 2.90 0.24
CA ARG A 263 -3.12 2.50 -1.15
C ARG A 263 -4.42 3.04 -1.73
N MET A 264 -5.47 3.18 -0.92
CA MET A 264 -6.75 3.73 -1.37
C MET A 264 -6.64 5.19 -1.87
N LEU A 265 -5.55 5.91 -1.59
CA LEU A 265 -5.28 7.23 -2.18
C LEU A 265 -4.75 7.17 -3.62
N LEU A 266 -4.18 6.05 -4.03
CA LEU A 266 -3.63 5.91 -5.37
C LEU A 266 -4.76 5.66 -6.37
N PRO A 267 -4.71 6.29 -7.56
CA PRO A 267 -5.69 6.01 -8.60
C PRO A 267 -5.56 4.55 -9.03
N SER A 268 -6.70 3.87 -9.17
CA SER A 268 -6.70 2.55 -9.78
C SER A 268 -6.21 2.66 -11.23
N PRO A 269 -5.30 1.80 -11.70
CA PRO A 269 -4.85 1.79 -13.09
C PRO A 269 -5.99 1.59 -14.11
N VAL A 270 -7.16 1.16 -13.64
CA VAL A 270 -8.34 0.88 -14.48
C VAL A 270 -9.39 1.99 -14.45
N LEU A 271 -9.36 2.91 -13.46
CA LEU A 271 -10.35 3.97 -13.34
C LEU A 271 -9.78 5.33 -13.77
N ALA A 272 -10.21 5.78 -14.94
CA ALA A 272 -9.82 7.05 -15.52
C ALA A 272 -10.38 8.25 -14.72
N THR A 273 -9.47 9.03 -14.13
CA THR A 273 -9.52 10.52 -14.08
C THR A 273 -10.35 11.24 -13.00
N LYS A 274 -11.01 10.58 -12.05
CA LYS A 274 -11.64 11.31 -10.92
C LYS A 274 -11.49 10.53 -9.62
N HIS A 275 -10.47 10.84 -8.84
CA HIS A 275 -10.22 10.18 -7.56
C HIS A 275 -10.51 11.15 -6.41
N VAL A 276 -11.54 10.84 -5.62
CA VAL A 276 -11.87 11.60 -4.42
C VAL A 276 -11.78 10.65 -3.24
N VAL A 277 -11.12 11.11 -2.18
CA VAL A 277 -10.95 10.32 -0.98
C VAL A 277 -11.51 11.10 0.19
N ALA A 278 -12.42 10.50 0.96
CA ALA A 278 -12.80 11.02 2.27
C ALA A 278 -11.88 10.43 3.32
N LEU A 279 -11.18 11.29 4.04
CA LEU A 279 -10.41 10.96 5.22
C LEU A 279 -11.12 11.54 6.43
N ASN A 280 -11.52 10.67 7.35
CA ASN A 280 -11.99 11.10 8.65
C ASN A 280 -10.78 11.53 9.50
N ALA A 281 -10.31 12.74 9.26
CA ALA A 281 -9.30 13.42 10.03
C ALA A 281 -9.70 14.90 10.17
N HIS A 282 -9.34 15.52 11.30
CA HIS A 282 -9.51 16.96 11.52
C HIS A 282 -8.29 17.74 11.03
N ALA A 283 -7.10 17.17 11.19
CA ALA A 283 -5.84 17.86 10.94
C ALA A 283 -5.29 17.58 9.52
N PRO A 284 -4.97 18.63 8.72
CA PRO A 284 -4.45 18.47 7.36
C PRO A 284 -3.11 17.74 7.26
N ASP A 285 -2.28 17.81 8.30
CA ASP A 285 -1.00 17.10 8.36
C ASP A 285 -1.18 15.58 8.37
N ILE A 286 -2.31 15.06 8.84
CA ILE A 286 -2.64 13.64 8.74
C ILE A 286 -2.84 13.25 7.27
N ALA A 287 -3.60 14.04 6.49
CA ALA A 287 -3.76 13.78 5.05
C ALA A 287 -2.42 13.83 4.31
N VAL A 288 -1.54 14.77 4.67
CA VAL A 288 -0.16 14.83 4.16
C VAL A 288 0.57 13.51 4.40
N GLN A 289 0.50 12.97 5.62
CA GLN A 289 1.14 11.70 5.96
C GLN A 289 0.55 10.52 5.17
N TYR A 290 -0.77 10.49 4.93
CA TYR A 290 -1.41 9.47 4.09
C TYR A 290 -0.89 9.51 2.65
N VAL A 291 -0.75 10.69 2.06
CA VAL A 291 -0.18 10.85 0.71
C VAL A 291 1.30 10.46 0.70
N ASP A 292 2.07 10.89 1.70
CA ASP A 292 3.47 10.54 1.86
C ASP A 292 3.68 9.02 1.96
N ARG A 293 2.83 8.34 2.73
CA ARG A 293 2.79 6.87 2.81
C ARG A 293 2.46 6.27 1.45
N ALA A 294 1.33 6.69 0.85
CA ALA A 294 0.83 6.13 -0.41
C ALA A 294 1.86 6.22 -1.54
N MET A 295 2.61 7.33 -1.59
CA MET A 295 3.63 7.62 -2.60
C MET A 295 5.03 7.13 -2.23
N CYS A 296 5.19 6.40 -1.12
CA CYS A 296 6.48 5.95 -0.59
C CYS A 296 7.51 7.10 -0.53
N LEU A 297 7.08 8.29 -0.11
CA LEU A 297 7.90 9.52 0.01
C LEU A 297 8.66 9.90 -1.27
N GLN A 298 8.15 9.52 -2.45
CA GLN A 298 8.72 9.94 -3.73
C GLN A 298 8.34 11.37 -4.10
N PHE A 299 8.90 12.37 -3.40
CA PHE A 299 8.59 13.79 -3.59
C PHE A 299 8.80 14.32 -5.03
N SER A 300 9.53 13.59 -5.87
CA SER A 300 9.68 13.88 -7.31
C SER A 300 8.48 13.43 -8.17
N ARG A 301 7.52 12.71 -7.60
CA ARG A 301 6.33 12.16 -8.27
C ARG A 301 5.00 12.66 -7.72
N TYR A 302 5.01 13.51 -6.70
CA TYR A 302 3.78 14.16 -6.26
C TYR A 302 4.03 15.54 -5.66
N ASN A 303 2.96 16.32 -5.59
CA ASN A 303 2.89 17.56 -4.84
C ASN A 303 1.53 17.63 -4.17
N GLN A 304 1.46 18.34 -3.05
CA GLN A 304 0.21 18.55 -2.34
C GLN A 304 0.07 19.97 -1.80
N ARG A 305 -1.17 20.42 -1.71
CA ARG A 305 -1.56 21.68 -1.09
C ARG A 305 -2.84 21.51 -0.30
N GLU A 306 -2.90 22.19 0.83
CA GLU A 306 -4.09 22.30 1.64
C GLU A 306 -4.86 23.58 1.27
N VAL A 307 -6.17 23.48 1.31
CA VAL A 307 -7.07 24.61 1.47
C VAL A 307 -7.46 24.60 2.93
N GLY A 308 -7.05 25.64 3.67
CA GLY A 308 -7.46 25.79 5.06
C GLY A 308 -8.99 25.80 5.21
N ALA A 309 -9.46 25.81 6.46
CA ALA A 309 -10.88 25.73 6.79
C ALA A 309 -11.73 26.59 5.83
N LEU A 310 -12.59 25.92 5.06
CA LEU A 310 -13.49 26.64 4.16
C LEU A 310 -14.35 27.60 5.00
N PRO A 311 -14.77 28.77 4.50
CA PRO A 311 -15.47 29.77 5.31
C PRO A 311 -16.90 29.30 5.64
N THR A 312 -17.34 29.39 6.91
CA THR A 312 -18.71 29.02 7.35
C THR A 312 -19.74 30.08 6.94
N GLY A 313 -20.87 29.68 6.31
CA GLY A 313 -21.93 30.63 5.91
C GLY A 313 -22.62 30.30 4.59
N GLU A 314 -23.33 31.28 4.02
CA GLU A 314 -24.05 31.21 2.74
C GLU A 314 -23.12 31.33 1.51
N HIS A 315 -21.87 30.88 1.64
CA HIS A 315 -20.92 30.93 0.54
C HIS A 315 -21.41 30.11 -0.65
N THR A 316 -21.26 30.69 -1.82
CA THR A 316 -21.60 30.02 -3.08
C THR A 316 -20.50 29.04 -3.45
N VAL A 317 -20.84 28.07 -4.32
CA VAL A 317 -19.83 27.14 -4.85
C VAL A 317 -18.75 27.91 -5.62
N GLU A 318 -19.11 29.01 -6.28
CA GLU A 318 -18.20 29.92 -6.98
C GLU A 318 -17.10 30.46 -6.07
N GLU A 319 -17.46 30.93 -4.87
CA GLU A 319 -16.51 31.48 -3.90
C GLU A 319 -15.57 30.40 -3.37
N LEU A 320 -16.10 29.24 -2.99
CA LEU A 320 -15.29 28.11 -2.52
C LEU A 320 -14.36 27.59 -3.62
N PHE A 321 -14.83 27.53 -4.86
CA PHE A 321 -14.01 27.15 -6.01
C PHE A 321 -12.87 28.15 -6.22
N ALA A 322 -13.14 29.46 -6.15
CA ALA A 322 -12.11 30.50 -6.29
C ALA A 322 -10.99 30.36 -5.25
N MET A 323 -11.32 29.95 -4.01
CA MET A 323 -10.33 29.67 -2.97
C MET A 323 -9.42 28.48 -3.31
N CYS A 324 -9.92 27.50 -4.06
CA CYS A 324 -9.16 26.31 -4.44
C CYS A 324 -8.23 26.56 -5.64
N VAL A 325 -8.51 27.55 -6.50
CA VAL A 325 -7.76 27.78 -7.75
C VAL A 325 -6.27 28.05 -7.51
N GLU A 326 -5.92 28.87 -6.53
CA GLU A 326 -4.52 29.21 -6.26
C GLU A 326 -3.73 28.02 -5.67
N PRO A 327 -4.24 27.27 -4.67
CA PRO A 327 -3.66 25.99 -4.26
C PRO A 327 -3.51 24.98 -5.40
N VAL A 328 -4.51 24.84 -6.28
CA VAL A 328 -4.42 23.98 -7.48
C VAL A 328 -3.33 24.46 -8.44
N ARG A 329 -3.19 25.77 -8.63
CA ARG A 329 -2.11 26.34 -9.44
C ARG A 329 -0.74 25.99 -8.85
N GLN A 330 -0.60 26.11 -7.53
CA GLN A 330 0.65 25.82 -6.83
C GLN A 330 1.01 24.33 -6.90
N VAL A 331 0.04 23.43 -6.69
CA VAL A 331 0.31 21.99 -6.76
C VAL A 331 0.78 21.57 -8.15
N SER A 332 0.17 22.15 -9.19
CA SER A 332 0.49 21.89 -10.61
C SER A 332 1.61 22.77 -11.20
N ARG A 333 2.16 23.69 -10.39
CA ARG A 333 3.24 24.62 -10.79
C ARG A 333 2.92 25.45 -12.03
N ASN A 334 1.64 25.72 -12.29
CA ASN A 334 1.22 26.57 -13.40
C ASN A 334 1.52 28.06 -13.12
N PRO A 335 1.82 28.88 -14.14
CA PRO A 335 2.12 30.30 -13.94
C PRO A 335 0.87 31.11 -13.55
N LYS A 336 1.04 32.17 -12.76
CA LYS A 336 -0.07 33.01 -12.21
C LYS A 336 -0.95 33.69 -13.26
N TRP A 337 -0.42 33.96 -14.45
CA TRP A 337 -1.15 34.64 -15.54
C TRP A 337 -2.01 33.67 -16.37
N LEU A 338 -1.87 32.36 -16.16
CA LEU A 338 -2.61 31.37 -16.91
C LEU A 338 -4.01 31.21 -16.32
N ALA A 339 -5.03 31.19 -17.17
CA ALA A 339 -6.39 30.94 -16.73
C ALA A 339 -6.55 29.50 -16.20
N PRO A 340 -7.39 29.24 -15.18
CA PRO A 340 -7.53 27.93 -14.56
C PRO A 340 -7.87 26.80 -15.54
N GLU A 341 -8.71 27.07 -16.54
CA GLU A 341 -9.13 26.11 -17.57
C GLU A 341 -7.96 25.65 -18.46
N ARG A 342 -6.86 26.42 -18.43
CA ARG A 342 -5.64 26.12 -19.17
C ARG A 342 -4.56 25.46 -18.32
N TYR A 343 -4.79 25.25 -17.02
CA TYR A 343 -3.85 24.49 -16.20
C TYR A 343 -3.67 23.08 -16.75
N ARG A 344 -2.45 22.58 -16.63
CA ARG A 344 -2.07 21.22 -17.06
C ARG A 344 -1.37 20.52 -15.89
N ALA A 345 -1.53 19.20 -15.83
CA ALA A 345 -0.72 18.35 -14.97
C ALA A 345 0.75 18.40 -15.44
N HIS A 346 1.69 18.26 -14.50
CA HIS A 346 3.12 18.34 -14.80
C HIS A 346 3.64 17.17 -15.67
N ALA A 347 3.23 15.93 -15.37
CA ALA A 347 3.60 14.73 -16.11
C ALA A 347 2.56 13.61 -15.87
N GLU A 348 2.50 12.60 -16.75
CA GLU A 348 1.53 11.49 -16.67
C GLU A 348 1.65 10.67 -15.38
N ASN A 349 2.85 10.60 -14.78
CA ASN A 349 3.11 9.87 -13.53
C ASN A 349 3.31 10.79 -12.32
N TYR A 350 2.73 12.00 -12.35
CA TYR A 350 2.84 12.97 -11.26
C TYR A 350 1.48 13.20 -10.58
N LEU A 351 1.37 12.82 -9.31
CA LEU A 351 0.15 12.97 -8.53
C LEU A 351 0.04 14.40 -8.00
N HIS A 352 -1.12 15.03 -8.22
CA HIS A 352 -1.40 16.36 -7.72
C HIS A 352 -2.54 16.27 -6.71
N CYS A 353 -2.24 16.52 -5.43
CA CYS A 353 -3.20 16.37 -4.34
C CYS A 353 -3.66 17.73 -3.80
N LEU A 354 -4.97 17.88 -3.66
CA LEU A 354 -5.60 18.99 -2.94
C LEU A 354 -6.30 18.45 -1.70
N VAL A 355 -5.86 18.87 -0.52
CA VAL A 355 -6.50 18.55 0.76
C VAL A 355 -7.52 19.65 1.07
N LEU A 356 -8.78 19.29 1.25
CA LEU A 356 -9.89 20.20 1.53
C LEU A 356 -10.48 19.92 2.90
N ASP A 357 -10.48 20.93 3.76
CA ASP A 357 -11.24 20.87 5.01
C ASP A 357 -12.73 21.14 4.77
N VAL A 358 -13.53 20.08 4.86
CA VAL A 358 -14.98 20.11 4.62
C VAL A 358 -15.80 19.85 5.89
N GLN A 359 -15.19 19.97 7.06
CA GLN A 359 -15.87 19.77 8.33
C GLN A 359 -17.06 20.73 8.50
N GLY A 360 -18.19 20.19 8.96
CA GLY A 360 -19.41 20.96 9.18
C GLY A 360 -20.08 21.48 7.90
N ARG A 361 -19.70 20.99 6.72
CA ARG A 361 -20.27 21.40 5.43
C ARG A 361 -21.46 20.55 5.03
N ARG A 362 -22.40 21.16 4.30
CA ARG A 362 -23.50 20.45 3.67
C ARG A 362 -22.94 19.53 2.57
N PRO A 363 -23.22 18.21 2.58
CA PRO A 363 -22.69 17.29 1.58
C PRO A 363 -22.99 17.67 0.12
N ALA A 364 -24.18 18.22 -0.15
CA ALA A 364 -24.53 18.70 -1.49
C ALA A 364 -23.62 19.84 -1.99
N LEU A 365 -23.20 20.75 -1.10
CA LEU A 365 -22.29 21.84 -1.43
C LEU A 365 -20.88 21.31 -1.73
N VAL A 366 -20.41 20.33 -0.94
CA VAL A 366 -19.14 19.65 -1.14
C VAL A 366 -19.14 18.89 -2.47
N GLY A 367 -20.22 18.15 -2.76
CA GLY A 367 -20.39 17.44 -4.02
C GLY A 367 -20.29 18.34 -5.24
N GLU A 368 -20.99 19.49 -5.22
CA GLU A 368 -20.97 20.45 -6.32
C GLU A 368 -19.58 21.12 -6.48
N LEU A 369 -18.90 21.44 -5.37
CA LEU A 369 -17.53 21.94 -5.38
C LEU A 369 -16.57 20.93 -6.02
N VAL A 370 -16.59 19.67 -5.58
CA VAL A 370 -15.74 18.61 -6.10
C VAL A 370 -16.04 18.34 -7.57
N TYR A 371 -17.32 18.32 -7.96
CA TYR A 371 -17.73 18.20 -9.35
C TYR A 371 -17.13 19.31 -10.22
N ARG A 372 -17.20 20.56 -9.76
CA ARG A 372 -16.62 21.71 -10.47
C ARG A 372 -15.09 21.66 -10.54
N LEU A 373 -14.43 21.25 -9.45
CA LEU A 373 -12.98 21.03 -9.41
C LEU A 373 -12.57 19.99 -10.45
N HIS A 374 -13.18 18.80 -10.47
CA HIS A 374 -12.85 17.76 -11.44
C HIS A 374 -13.27 18.07 -12.88
N ARG A 375 -14.30 18.89 -13.08
CA ARG A 375 -14.64 19.40 -14.43
C ARG A 375 -13.54 20.32 -14.97
N THR A 376 -12.88 21.09 -14.10
CA THR A 376 -11.83 22.04 -14.48
C THR A 376 -10.44 21.38 -14.48
N PHE A 377 -10.20 20.49 -13.51
CA PHE A 377 -8.93 19.83 -13.23
C PHE A 377 -9.16 18.30 -13.14
N PRO A 378 -9.37 17.61 -14.27
CA PRO A 378 -9.66 16.16 -14.30
C PRO A 378 -8.46 15.27 -13.94
N TRP A 379 -7.33 15.84 -13.53
CA TRP A 379 -6.12 15.13 -13.11
C TRP A 379 -5.87 15.27 -11.60
N LEU A 380 -6.71 16.03 -10.90
CA LEU A 380 -6.53 16.36 -9.49
C LEU A 380 -7.04 15.22 -8.61
N LEU A 381 -6.24 14.82 -7.62
CA LEU A 381 -6.71 14.04 -6.48
C LEU A 381 -7.25 15.02 -5.44
N VAL A 382 -8.49 14.80 -5.00
CA VAL A 382 -9.09 15.60 -3.92
C VAL A 382 -9.22 14.73 -2.66
N VAL A 383 -8.58 15.15 -1.58
CA VAL A 383 -8.71 14.53 -0.25
C VAL A 383 -9.58 15.42 0.61
N LEU A 384 -10.73 14.89 1.05
CA LEU A 384 -11.71 15.58 1.87
C LEU A 384 -11.49 15.22 3.34
N LEU A 385 -11.14 16.20 4.16
CA LEU A 385 -11.11 16.04 5.61
C LEU A 385 -12.53 16.19 6.15
N THR A 386 -13.11 15.09 6.59
CA THR A 386 -14.51 15.08 7.05
C THR A 386 -14.64 15.37 8.54
N GLY A 387 -13.59 15.10 9.34
CA GLY A 387 -13.66 15.04 10.80
C GLY A 387 -14.91 14.27 11.25
N ASP A 388 -15.61 14.78 12.26
CA ASP A 388 -16.86 14.20 12.76
C ASP A 388 -18.03 14.11 11.74
N THR A 389 -17.87 14.68 10.54
CA THR A 389 -18.89 14.58 9.49
C THR A 389 -18.89 13.17 8.92
N ALA A 390 -20.03 12.47 9.03
CA ALA A 390 -20.16 11.12 8.48
C ALA A 390 -19.86 11.11 6.97
N ALA A 391 -18.81 10.37 6.58
CA ALA A 391 -18.45 10.18 5.17
C ALA A 391 -19.62 9.56 4.35
N ASP A 392 -20.49 8.80 5.02
CA ASP A 392 -21.73 8.28 4.44
C ASP A 392 -22.67 9.37 3.91
N GLY A 393 -22.64 10.56 4.52
CA GLY A 393 -23.40 11.70 4.04
C GLY A 393 -22.90 12.23 2.68
N LEU A 394 -21.64 11.96 2.31
CA LEU A 394 -21.07 12.32 1.01
C LEU A 394 -21.35 11.25 -0.06
N ASN A 395 -21.66 10.01 0.35
CA ASN A 395 -22.04 8.93 -0.55
C ASN A 395 -23.34 9.32 -1.27
N GLY A 396 -23.27 9.45 -2.60
CA GLY A 396 -24.38 9.93 -3.45
C GLY A 396 -24.24 11.38 -3.91
N HIS A 397 -23.37 12.18 -3.29
CA HIS A 397 -23.06 13.54 -3.74
C HIS A 397 -21.70 13.63 -4.45
N VAL A 398 -20.77 12.75 -4.10
CA VAL A 398 -19.42 12.70 -4.68
C VAL A 398 -19.26 11.39 -5.46
N ALA A 399 -19.15 11.49 -6.78
CA ALA A 399 -18.93 10.33 -7.64
C ALA A 399 -17.49 9.81 -7.48
N GLY A 400 -17.34 8.49 -7.32
CA GLY A 400 -16.02 7.85 -7.17
C GLY A 400 -15.37 8.11 -5.81
N LEU A 401 -16.16 8.37 -4.77
CA LEU A 401 -15.66 8.58 -3.41
C LEU A 401 -15.16 7.26 -2.81
N SER A 402 -13.89 7.24 -2.43
CA SER A 402 -13.33 6.21 -1.54
C SER A 402 -13.32 6.74 -0.11
N VAL A 403 -13.85 5.97 0.84
CA VAL A 403 -13.86 6.35 2.26
C VAL A 403 -12.73 5.59 2.96
N LEU A 404 -11.78 6.31 3.53
CA LEU A 404 -10.72 5.72 4.35
C LEU A 404 -11.24 5.31 5.72
N PRO A 405 -10.56 4.36 6.40
CA PRO A 405 -10.88 4.00 7.77
C PRO A 405 -11.01 5.24 8.67
N ALA A 406 -12.04 5.23 9.52
CA ALA A 406 -12.29 6.33 10.43
C ALA A 406 -11.18 6.43 11.49
N LEU A 407 -10.58 7.61 11.66
CA LEU A 407 -9.79 7.91 12.85
C LEU A 407 -10.71 8.49 13.92
N THR A 408 -10.56 8.01 15.14
CA THR A 408 -11.15 8.65 16.31
C THR A 408 -10.33 9.88 16.71
N VAL A 409 -10.95 10.83 17.42
CA VAL A 409 -10.26 12.03 17.94
C VAL A 409 -9.04 11.65 18.79
N ASP A 410 -9.16 10.62 19.63
CA ASP A 410 -8.06 10.12 20.45
C ASP A 410 -6.90 9.58 19.60
N GLU A 411 -7.20 8.94 18.47
CA GLU A 411 -6.19 8.46 17.54
C GLU A 411 -5.46 9.60 16.84
N GLU A 412 -6.17 10.66 16.43
CA GLU A 412 -5.55 11.85 15.85
C GLU A 412 -4.62 12.54 16.84
N ILE A 413 -5.03 12.68 18.10
CA ILE A 413 -4.20 13.26 19.16
C ILE A 413 -2.91 12.43 19.33
N ARG A 414 -3.02 11.09 19.36
CA ARG A 414 -1.85 10.21 19.49
C ARG A 414 -0.93 10.29 18.28
N VAL A 415 -1.47 10.39 17.07
CA VAL A 415 -0.69 10.55 15.83
C VAL A 415 0.04 11.89 15.81
N HIS A 416 -0.63 12.97 16.25
CA HIS A 416 -0.01 14.27 16.39
C HIS A 416 1.16 14.22 17.38
N GLN A 417 0.95 13.65 18.56
CA GLN A 417 2.00 13.45 19.57
C GLN A 417 3.17 12.61 19.04
N LEU A 418 2.88 11.48 18.41
CA LEU A 418 3.86 10.62 17.72
C LEU A 418 4.72 11.43 16.74
N THR A 419 4.07 12.24 15.91
CA THR A 419 4.73 13.04 14.87
C THR A 419 5.67 14.09 15.49
N GLU A 420 5.19 14.83 16.49
CA GLU A 420 5.99 15.85 17.15
C GLU A 420 7.13 15.24 17.97
N ASP A 421 6.89 14.15 18.70
CA ASP A 421 7.94 13.43 19.43
C ASP A 421 9.06 12.99 18.48
N LEU A 422 8.72 12.35 17.35
CA LEU A 422 9.71 11.93 16.35
C LEU A 422 10.49 13.12 15.77
N LYS A 423 9.83 14.24 15.44
CA LYS A 423 10.48 15.43 14.87
C LYS A 423 11.42 16.11 15.86
N GLU A 424 11.11 16.08 17.15
CA GLU A 424 11.95 16.68 18.19
C GLU A 424 13.17 15.81 18.57
N LEU A 425 13.15 14.49 18.31
CA LEU A 425 14.23 13.59 18.71
C LEU A 425 15.63 14.06 18.23
N PRO A 426 15.86 14.45 16.96
CA PRO A 426 17.16 14.95 16.54
C PRO A 426 17.65 16.13 17.38
N ASP A 427 16.76 17.09 17.71
CA ASP A 427 17.10 18.30 18.45
C ASP A 427 17.37 18.00 19.94
N ARG A 428 16.63 17.04 20.52
CA ARG A 428 16.84 16.56 21.90
C ARG A 428 18.22 15.91 22.06
N HIS A 429 18.65 15.10 21.09
CA HIS A 429 19.92 14.36 21.15
C HIS A 429 21.16 15.21 20.83
N THR A 430 21.02 16.28 20.05
CA THR A 430 22.14 17.18 19.72
C THR A 430 22.37 18.30 20.73
N GLY A 431 21.49 18.42 21.74
CA GLY A 431 21.51 19.53 22.69
C GLY A 431 21.17 20.88 22.07
N ALA A 432 20.70 20.90 20.82
CA ALA A 432 20.25 22.09 20.12
C ALA A 432 18.83 22.49 20.55
N ARG A 433 18.60 22.70 21.85
CA ARG A 433 17.40 23.43 22.27
C ARG A 433 17.54 24.86 21.80
N LYS A 434 16.72 25.26 20.81
CA LYS A 434 16.47 26.68 20.51
C LYS A 434 15.96 27.33 21.79
N GLY A 435 16.81 28.16 22.42
CA GLY A 435 16.41 29.06 23.49
C GLY A 435 15.52 30.20 22.98
#